data_AF-A0A7W1B8Z1-F1
#
_entry.id   AF-A0A7W1B8Z1-F1
#
_cell.length_a   1.000
_cell.length_b   1.000
_cell.length_c   1.000
_cell.angle_alpha   90.00
_cell.angle_beta   90.00
_cell.angle_gamma   90.00
#
_symmetry.space_group_name_H-M   'P 1'
#
loop_
_entity.id
_entity.type
_entity.pdbx_description
1 polymer ?
#
loop_
_entity_poly.entity_id
_entity_poly.type
_entity_poly.pdbx_seq_one_letter_code
_entity_poly.pdbx_strand_id
1 'polypeptide(L)'
;MNPKLVGLLVFVVVAALVAVARRHPDAAMAFATRWAAPIIMTLAYVTLAITSDVDNTGKAWMTMGLAFVLVVWWIVRLLTGRAALARAIGVGDAERILALASKELASRRNEVARAPFRLACATAHDIRGEWREVIAELDRVDPGALAAQAPLRQTATTMRVGALVELGDLAAARAALGPSTIGSLPLSLSTIGSLSTKSSGMASSDQLHGVLAEGRVLTAEGAHDQAEQVLVRVTDNIRATPMQRATAFHYRAQLATTRGDAKAAAAYRAEVSRFAPTSWMTPPPHA
;
A
#
# COMPACT_ATOMS: atom_id res chain seq x y z
N MET A 1 46.80 5.54 -13.94
CA MET A 1 46.20 6.64 -13.15
C MET A 1 47.16 6.95 -11.99
N ASN A 2 47.58 8.20 -11.77
CA ASN A 2 48.59 8.52 -10.76
C ASN A 2 47.98 8.33 -9.35
N PRO A 3 48.56 7.48 -8.46
CA PRO A 3 48.01 7.23 -7.12
C PRO A 3 47.88 8.51 -6.28
N LYS A 4 48.73 9.52 -6.52
CA LYS A 4 48.63 10.84 -5.87
C LYS A 4 47.36 11.61 -6.28
N LEU A 5 46.92 11.47 -7.53
CA LEU A 5 45.69 12.11 -8.01
C LEU A 5 44.43 11.46 -7.43
N VAL A 6 44.45 10.13 -7.23
CA VAL A 6 43.35 9.41 -6.59
C VAL A 6 43.21 9.81 -5.12
N GLY A 7 44.34 9.87 -4.39
CA GLY A 7 44.34 10.32 -3.00
C GLY A 7 43.83 11.76 -2.84
N LEU A 8 44.25 12.66 -3.72
CA LEU A 8 43.78 14.06 -3.72
C LEU A 8 42.27 14.15 -3.99
N LEU A 9 41.76 13.39 -4.95
CA LEU A 9 40.34 13.40 -5.31
C LEU A 9 39.46 12.89 -4.16
N VAL A 10 39.86 11.79 -3.51
CA VAL A 10 39.16 11.27 -2.33
C VAL A 10 39.16 12.31 -1.19
N PHE A 11 40.31 12.94 -0.93
CA PHE A 11 40.41 13.97 0.11
C PHE A 11 39.48 15.16 -0.16
N VAL A 12 39.43 15.66 -1.40
CA VAL A 12 38.55 16.77 -1.79
C VAL A 12 37.08 16.41 -1.62
N VAL A 13 36.66 15.20 -2.04
CA VAL A 13 35.28 14.73 -1.89
C VAL A 13 34.90 14.61 -0.41
N VAL A 14 35.78 14.06 0.43
CA VAL A 14 35.55 13.95 1.88
C VAL A 14 35.48 15.33 2.53
N ALA A 15 36.40 16.24 2.21
CA ALA A 15 36.40 17.60 2.74
C ALA A 15 35.13 18.37 2.35
N ALA A 16 34.66 18.22 1.11
CA ALA A 16 33.41 18.82 0.64
C ALA A 16 32.18 18.23 1.37
N LEU A 17 32.13 16.91 1.57
CA LEU A 17 31.07 16.25 2.35
C LEU A 17 31.05 16.73 3.81
N VAL A 18 32.22 16.88 4.45
CA VAL A 18 32.33 17.40 5.82
C VAL A 18 31.90 18.87 5.90
N ALA A 19 32.27 19.69 4.91
CA ALA A 19 31.86 21.09 4.85
C ALA A 19 30.34 21.25 4.67
N VAL A 20 29.72 20.42 3.84
CA VAL A 20 28.25 20.37 3.67
C VAL A 20 27.58 19.88 4.95
N ALA A 21 28.15 18.87 5.61
CA ALA A 21 27.59 18.33 6.86
C ALA A 21 27.61 19.33 8.02
N ARG A 22 28.63 20.19 8.09
CA ARG A 22 28.68 21.27 9.08
C ARG A 22 27.64 22.36 8.84
N ARG A 23 27.26 22.63 7.59
CA ARG A 23 26.26 23.65 7.24
C ARG A 23 24.82 23.17 7.44
N HIS A 24 24.57 21.86 7.32
CA HIS A 24 23.24 21.28 7.42
C HIS A 24 23.26 19.99 8.25
N PRO A 25 23.39 20.08 9.59
CA PRO A 25 23.58 18.91 10.46
C PRO A 25 22.43 17.90 10.36
N ASP A 26 21.17 18.36 10.28
CA ASP A 26 20.01 17.48 10.16
C ASP A 26 19.97 16.75 8.81
N ALA A 27 20.27 17.47 7.73
CA ALA A 27 20.36 16.89 6.40
C ALA A 27 21.54 15.93 6.28
N ALA A 28 22.67 16.22 6.92
CA ALA A 28 23.82 15.33 6.99
C ALA A 28 23.55 14.08 7.81
N MET A 29 22.85 14.19 8.93
CA MET A 29 22.50 13.04 9.75
C MET A 29 21.51 12.13 9.03
N ALA A 30 20.52 12.72 8.34
CA ALA A 30 19.59 11.99 7.47
C ALA A 30 20.29 11.38 6.24
N PHE A 31 21.28 12.07 5.66
CA PHE A 31 22.08 11.58 4.55
C PHE A 31 23.01 10.45 5.00
N ALA A 32 23.69 10.60 6.14
CA ALA A 32 24.59 9.61 6.70
C ALA A 32 23.83 8.33 7.12
N THR A 33 22.71 8.42 7.82
CA THR A 33 21.87 7.23 8.09
C THR A 33 21.35 6.59 6.81
N ARG A 34 21.21 7.34 5.72
CA ARG A 34 20.74 6.84 4.43
C ARG A 34 21.83 6.23 3.55
N TRP A 35 23.06 6.74 3.63
CA TRP A 35 24.14 6.46 2.68
C TRP A 35 25.49 6.09 3.31
N ALA A 36 25.65 6.16 4.63
CA ALA A 36 26.93 5.83 5.27
C ALA A 36 27.37 4.40 4.97
N ALA A 37 26.47 3.42 5.09
CA ALA A 37 26.79 2.01 4.80
C ALA A 37 27.35 1.79 3.38
N PRO A 38 26.66 2.19 2.28
CA PRO A 38 27.20 1.99 0.93
C PRO A 38 28.45 2.84 0.65
N ILE A 39 28.56 4.05 1.22
CA ILE A 39 29.75 4.89 1.06
C ILE A 39 30.97 4.24 1.72
N ILE A 40 30.85 3.80 2.98
CA ILE A 40 31.93 3.15 3.72
C ILE A 40 32.34 1.85 3.02
N MET A 41 31.37 1.04 2.57
CA MET A 41 31.67 -0.15 1.78
C MET A 41 32.41 0.19 0.48
N THR A 42 31.94 1.18 -0.28
CA THR A 42 32.57 1.58 -1.54
C THR A 42 34.00 2.05 -1.31
N LEU A 43 34.23 2.86 -0.27
CA LEU A 43 35.58 3.31 0.11
C LEU A 43 36.47 2.14 0.49
N ALA A 44 36.02 1.23 1.35
CA ALA A 44 36.77 0.04 1.73
C ALA A 44 37.13 -0.83 0.51
N TYR A 45 36.19 -0.98 -0.43
CA TYR A 45 36.38 -1.75 -1.64
C TYR A 45 37.37 -1.10 -2.61
N VAL A 46 37.30 0.21 -2.77
CA VAL A 46 38.27 0.98 -3.58
C VAL A 46 39.65 0.91 -2.95
N THR A 47 39.77 1.05 -1.63
CA THR A 47 41.05 0.89 -0.92
C THR A 47 41.62 -0.51 -1.15
N LEU A 48 40.82 -1.56 -0.96
CA LEU A 48 41.23 -2.95 -1.21
C LEU A 48 41.69 -3.17 -2.66
N ALA A 49 40.98 -2.62 -3.64
CA ALA A 49 41.32 -2.75 -5.05
C ALA A 49 42.61 -1.99 -5.44
N ILE A 50 42.93 -0.90 -4.75
CA ILE A 50 44.17 -0.13 -4.96
C ILE A 50 45.36 -0.82 -4.29
N THR A 51 45.17 -1.43 -3.11
CA THR A 51 46.25 -2.05 -2.34
C THR A 51 46.54 -3.49 -2.73
N SER A 52 45.68 -4.12 -3.54
CA SER A 52 45.84 -5.50 -3.93
C SER A 52 46.57 -5.64 -5.28
N ASP A 53 47.62 -6.45 -5.30
CA ASP A 53 48.38 -6.84 -6.50
C ASP A 53 47.61 -7.88 -7.34
N VAL A 54 46.36 -7.58 -7.65
CA VAL A 54 45.52 -8.45 -8.48
C VAL A 54 45.49 -7.93 -9.90
N ASP A 55 45.58 -8.86 -10.84
CA ASP A 55 45.44 -8.60 -12.27
C ASP A 55 44.09 -7.95 -12.61
N ASN A 56 44.00 -7.38 -13.80
CA ASN A 56 42.78 -6.71 -14.29
C ASN A 56 41.53 -7.61 -14.20
N THR A 57 41.68 -8.91 -14.38
CA THR A 57 40.61 -9.89 -14.22
C THR A 57 40.09 -9.93 -12.77
N GLY A 58 40.96 -9.89 -11.76
CA GLY A 58 40.54 -9.85 -10.37
C GLY A 58 39.90 -8.52 -9.98
N LYS A 59 40.40 -7.40 -10.52
CA LYS A 59 39.77 -6.07 -10.36
C LYS A 59 38.37 -6.00 -11.00
N ALA A 60 38.16 -6.70 -12.12
CA ALA A 60 36.85 -6.82 -12.74
C ALA A 60 35.85 -7.58 -11.85
N TRP A 61 36.25 -8.75 -11.31
CA TRP A 61 35.44 -9.51 -10.36
C TRP A 61 35.12 -8.73 -9.09
N MET A 62 36.11 -8.00 -8.56
CA MET A 62 35.92 -7.08 -7.45
C MET A 62 34.83 -6.05 -7.76
N THR A 63 34.94 -5.35 -8.90
CA THR A 63 33.96 -4.31 -9.29
C THR A 63 32.56 -4.89 -9.46
N MET A 64 32.44 -6.10 -10.03
CA MET A 64 31.16 -6.80 -10.17
C MET A 64 30.53 -7.12 -8.80
N GLY A 65 31.34 -7.57 -7.83
CA GLY A 65 30.90 -7.82 -6.46
C GLY A 65 30.38 -6.54 -5.76
N LEU A 66 31.08 -5.42 -5.92
CA LEU A 66 30.63 -4.13 -5.38
C LEU A 66 29.31 -3.69 -6.02
N ALA A 67 29.21 -3.75 -7.35
CA ALA A 67 27.99 -3.41 -8.07
C ALA A 67 26.80 -4.25 -7.59
N PHE A 68 27.00 -5.56 -7.41
CA PHE A 68 25.99 -6.46 -6.87
C PHE A 68 25.52 -6.04 -5.47
N VAL A 69 26.45 -5.75 -4.55
CA VAL A 69 26.10 -5.31 -3.18
C VAL A 69 25.33 -3.99 -3.19
N LEU A 70 25.72 -3.04 -4.03
CA LEU A 70 25.01 -1.76 -4.17
C LEU A 70 23.58 -1.95 -4.70
N VAL A 71 23.39 -2.85 -5.67
CA VAL A 71 22.06 -3.21 -6.20
C VAL A 71 21.21 -3.87 -5.10
N VAL A 72 21.76 -4.83 -4.37
CA VAL A 72 21.05 -5.49 -3.25
C VAL A 72 20.67 -4.49 -2.17
N TRP A 73 21.60 -3.61 -1.77
CA TRP A 73 21.33 -2.53 -0.81
C TRP A 73 20.18 -1.63 -1.27
N TRP A 74 20.19 -1.24 -2.55
CA TRP A 74 19.13 -0.42 -3.13
C TRP A 74 17.77 -1.12 -3.09
N ILE A 75 17.72 -2.42 -3.44
CA ILE A 75 16.51 -3.23 -3.37
C ILE A 75 15.99 -3.31 -1.94
N VAL A 76 16.83 -3.67 -0.97
CA VAL A 76 16.44 -3.74 0.45
C VAL A 76 15.86 -2.42 0.93
N ARG A 77 16.47 -1.30 0.53
CA ARG A 77 15.98 0.03 0.89
C ARG A 77 14.60 0.32 0.31
N LEU A 78 14.37 0.00 -0.96
CA LEU A 78 13.06 0.16 -1.60
C LEU A 78 12.00 -0.74 -0.93
N LEU A 79 12.37 -1.97 -0.58
CA LEU A 79 11.48 -2.91 0.09
C LEU A 79 11.13 -2.47 1.52
N THR A 80 12.09 -1.90 2.27
CA THR A 80 11.85 -1.47 3.66
C THR A 80 10.78 -0.37 3.74
N GLY A 81 10.81 0.60 2.81
CA GLY A 81 9.79 1.65 2.75
C GLY A 81 8.40 1.09 2.44
N ARG A 82 8.31 0.16 1.49
CA ARG A 82 7.05 -0.51 1.15
C ARG A 82 6.54 -1.43 2.25
N ALA A 83 7.44 -2.13 2.94
CA ALA A 83 7.10 -2.98 4.07
C ALA A 83 6.57 -2.15 5.26
N ALA A 84 7.19 -1.00 5.54
CA ALA A 84 6.70 -0.07 6.56
C ALA A 84 5.29 0.45 6.24
N LEU A 85 5.04 0.80 4.98
CA LEU A 85 3.72 1.23 4.51
C LEU A 85 2.69 0.09 4.59
N ALA A 86 3.04 -1.10 4.10
CA ALA A 86 2.17 -2.27 4.16
C ALA A 86 1.82 -2.67 5.60
N ARG A 87 2.79 -2.57 6.52
CA ARG A 87 2.54 -2.79 7.95
C ARG A 87 1.63 -1.73 8.54
N ALA A 88 1.84 -0.46 8.21
CA ALA A 88 0.97 0.62 8.69
C ALA A 88 -0.48 0.44 8.19
N ILE A 89 -0.66 0.06 6.92
CA ILE A 89 -1.97 -0.32 6.35
C ILE A 89 -2.55 -1.53 7.08
N GLY A 90 -1.76 -2.58 7.30
CA GLY A 90 -2.20 -3.80 7.97
C GLY A 90 -2.64 -3.59 9.43
N VAL A 91 -2.03 -2.62 10.12
CA VAL A 91 -2.40 -2.23 11.50
C VAL A 91 -3.56 -1.22 11.52
N GLY A 92 -3.79 -0.49 10.42
CA GLY A 92 -4.77 0.59 10.39
C GLY A 92 -4.27 1.90 11.03
N ASP A 93 -2.95 2.14 11.00
CA ASP A 93 -2.34 3.37 11.53
C ASP A 93 -2.38 4.50 10.48
N ALA A 94 -3.52 5.21 10.43
CA ALA A 94 -3.78 6.23 9.42
C ALA A 94 -2.72 7.37 9.41
N GLU A 95 -2.26 7.80 10.58
CA GLU A 95 -1.22 8.85 10.69
C GLU A 95 0.09 8.42 10.05
N ARG A 96 0.53 7.19 10.37
CA ARG A 96 1.76 6.65 9.81
C ARG A 96 1.65 6.39 8.31
N ILE A 97 0.48 5.96 7.83
CA ILE A 97 0.23 5.81 6.38
C ILE A 97 0.40 7.16 5.68
N LEU A 98 -0.25 8.21 6.16
CA LEU A 98 -0.14 9.56 5.58
C LEU A 98 1.29 10.10 5.62
N ALA A 99 2.01 9.91 6.73
CA ALA A 99 3.39 10.35 6.87
C ALA A 99 4.33 9.64 5.86
N LEU A 100 4.16 8.33 5.67
CA LEU A 100 4.95 7.55 4.71
C LEU A 100 4.58 7.87 3.26
N ALA A 101 3.28 7.96 2.95
CA ALA A 101 2.78 8.22 1.60
C ALA A 101 3.10 9.64 1.14
N SER A 102 2.89 10.66 1.97
CA SER A 102 3.21 12.06 1.65
C SER A 102 4.70 12.26 1.35
N LYS A 103 5.58 11.63 2.13
CA LYS A 103 7.03 11.63 1.89
C LYS A 103 7.40 11.05 0.53
N GLU A 104 6.80 9.93 0.14
CA GLU A 104 7.05 9.31 -1.15
C GLU A 104 6.46 10.14 -2.30
N LEU A 105 5.26 10.73 -2.11
CA LEU A 105 4.64 11.64 -3.07
C LEU A 105 5.47 12.88 -3.34
N ALA A 106 6.11 13.45 -2.31
CA ALA A 106 7.00 14.60 -2.46
C ALA A 106 8.28 14.25 -3.24
N SER A 107 8.74 13.00 -3.15
CA SER A 107 9.96 12.54 -3.82
C SER A 107 9.77 12.13 -5.29
N ARG A 108 8.54 11.86 -5.72
CA ARG A 108 8.23 11.25 -7.02
C ARG A 108 7.58 12.26 -7.96
N ARG A 109 8.11 12.34 -9.19
CA ARG A 109 7.59 13.22 -10.25
C ARG A 109 6.63 12.53 -11.23
N ASN A 110 6.73 11.22 -11.39
CA ASN A 110 5.92 10.46 -12.35
C ASN A 110 4.56 10.07 -11.74
N GLU A 111 3.46 10.46 -12.37
CA GLU A 111 2.09 10.16 -11.92
C GLU A 111 1.81 8.65 -11.77
N VAL A 112 2.34 7.81 -12.66
CA VAL A 112 2.22 6.34 -12.56
C VAL A 112 2.85 5.83 -11.25
N ALA A 113 3.98 6.42 -10.86
CA ALA A 113 4.69 6.06 -9.64
C ALA A 113 4.07 6.69 -8.38
N ARG A 114 3.25 7.74 -8.52
CA ARG A 114 2.54 8.42 -7.43
C ARG A 114 1.21 7.73 -7.09
N ALA A 115 0.56 7.10 -8.07
CA ALA A 115 -0.75 6.46 -7.90
C ALA A 115 -0.86 5.53 -6.68
N PRO A 116 0.06 4.58 -6.41
CA PRO A 116 -0.03 3.72 -5.22
C PRO A 116 -0.04 4.50 -3.90
N PHE A 117 0.69 5.62 -3.83
CA PHE A 117 0.78 6.44 -2.62
C PHE A 117 -0.44 7.35 -2.45
N ARG A 118 -1.06 7.79 -3.55
CA ARG A 118 -2.37 8.46 -3.50
C ARG A 118 -3.45 7.54 -2.98
N LEU A 119 -3.48 6.30 -3.48
CA LEU A 119 -4.37 5.27 -2.93
C LEU A 119 -4.11 5.02 -1.44
N ALA A 120 -2.84 4.99 -1.02
CA ALA A 120 -2.53 4.86 0.41
C ALA A 120 -3.04 6.05 1.24
N CYS A 121 -2.92 7.29 0.75
CA CYS A 121 -3.54 8.45 1.41
C CYS A 121 -5.06 8.30 1.52
N ALA A 122 -5.72 7.92 0.43
CA ALA A 122 -7.15 7.64 0.44
C ALA A 122 -7.51 6.52 1.44
N THR A 123 -6.66 5.49 1.59
CA THR A 123 -6.89 4.42 2.58
C THR A 123 -6.79 4.96 4.01
N ALA A 124 -5.87 5.88 4.28
CA ALA A 124 -5.77 6.51 5.59
C ALA A 124 -7.01 7.36 5.92
N HIS A 125 -7.50 8.14 4.95
CA HIS A 125 -8.75 8.89 5.10
C HIS A 125 -9.95 7.95 5.29
N ASP A 126 -9.98 6.81 4.59
CA ASP A 126 -11.03 5.80 4.73
C ASP A 126 -11.04 5.19 6.15
N ILE A 127 -9.86 4.88 6.71
CA ILE A 127 -9.71 4.39 8.09
C ILE A 127 -10.22 5.42 9.12
N ARG A 128 -10.06 6.71 8.84
CA ARG A 128 -10.53 7.80 9.70
C ARG A 128 -12.00 8.15 9.54
N GLY A 129 -12.66 7.62 8.52
CA GLY A 129 -14.03 8.02 8.18
C GLY A 129 -14.13 9.37 7.46
N GLU A 130 -13.03 9.86 6.87
CA GLU A 130 -12.95 11.15 6.18
C GLU A 130 -13.34 10.99 4.69
N TRP A 131 -14.59 10.59 4.43
CA TRP A 131 -15.06 10.13 3.12
C TRP A 131 -14.90 11.13 1.98
N ARG A 132 -15.06 12.42 2.28
CA ARG A 132 -14.83 13.49 1.28
C ARG A 132 -13.37 13.56 0.86
N GLU A 133 -12.45 13.37 1.80
CA GLU A 133 -11.00 13.35 1.49
C GLU A 133 -10.60 12.08 0.75
N VAL A 134 -11.28 10.95 1.00
CA VAL A 134 -11.12 9.73 0.18
C VAL A 134 -11.41 10.04 -1.28
N ILE A 135 -12.58 10.62 -1.58
CA ILE A 135 -12.96 10.99 -2.95
C ILE A 135 -11.97 11.99 -3.53
N ALA A 136 -11.61 13.05 -2.78
CA ALA A 136 -10.67 14.06 -3.24
C ALA A 136 -9.29 13.50 -3.57
N GLU A 137 -8.76 12.55 -2.78
CA GLU A 137 -7.49 11.88 -3.11
C GLU A 137 -7.61 10.95 -4.32
N LEU A 138 -8.74 10.25 -4.48
CA LEU A 138 -8.98 9.40 -5.64
C LEU A 138 -9.14 10.21 -6.94
N ASP A 139 -9.68 11.42 -6.88
CA ASP A 139 -9.83 12.32 -8.03
C ASP A 139 -8.49 12.95 -8.45
N ARG A 140 -7.51 12.98 -7.54
CA ARG A 140 -6.12 13.41 -7.84
C ARG A 140 -5.31 12.32 -8.55
N VAL A 141 -5.81 11.09 -8.66
CA VAL A 141 -5.10 10.01 -9.35
C VAL A 141 -5.34 10.10 -10.84
N ASP A 142 -4.25 10.19 -11.61
CA ASP A 142 -4.34 10.16 -13.07
C ASP A 142 -5.06 8.88 -13.57
N PRO A 143 -6.12 9.00 -14.39
CA PRO A 143 -6.83 7.84 -14.93
C PRO A 143 -5.93 6.95 -15.80
N GLY A 144 -4.96 7.52 -16.51
CA GLY A 144 -3.97 6.77 -17.29
C GLY A 144 -3.09 5.89 -16.42
N ALA A 145 -2.64 6.41 -15.27
CA ALA A 145 -1.88 5.67 -14.27
C ALA A 145 -2.66 4.49 -13.67
N LEU A 146 -3.98 4.67 -13.45
CA LEU A 146 -4.87 3.58 -13.01
C LEU A 146 -5.10 2.56 -14.11
N ALA A 147 -5.30 3.00 -15.36
CA ALA A 147 -5.49 2.11 -16.51
C ALA A 147 -4.28 1.20 -16.74
N ALA A 148 -3.06 1.72 -16.52
CA ALA A 148 -1.83 0.95 -16.59
C ALA A 148 -1.67 -0.07 -15.44
N GLN A 149 -2.44 0.05 -14.36
CA GLN A 149 -2.30 -0.75 -13.13
C GLN A 149 -3.67 -1.30 -12.69
N ALA A 150 -4.13 -2.36 -13.36
CA ALA A 150 -5.45 -2.94 -13.13
C ALA A 150 -5.81 -3.22 -11.65
N PRO A 151 -4.91 -3.75 -10.79
CA PRO A 151 -5.22 -3.95 -9.36
C PRO A 151 -5.48 -2.64 -8.60
N LEU A 152 -4.76 -1.57 -8.94
CA LEU A 152 -4.95 -0.26 -8.32
C LEU A 152 -6.26 0.37 -8.75
N ARG A 153 -6.64 0.21 -10.02
CA ARG A 153 -7.94 0.68 -10.52
C ARG A 153 -9.08 0.05 -9.75
N GLN A 154 -9.04 -1.27 -9.53
CA GLN A 154 -10.07 -1.97 -8.77
C GLN A 154 -10.13 -1.49 -7.31
N THR A 155 -8.97 -1.32 -6.68
CA THR A 155 -8.89 -0.78 -5.31
C THR A 155 -9.49 0.64 -5.25
N ALA A 156 -9.13 1.51 -6.18
CA ALA A 156 -9.67 2.87 -6.27
C ALA A 156 -11.19 2.89 -6.46
N THR A 157 -11.72 2.04 -7.34
CA THR A 157 -13.17 1.91 -7.56
C THR A 157 -13.88 1.46 -6.28
N THR A 158 -13.38 0.42 -5.60
CA THR A 158 -13.98 -0.07 -4.34
C THR A 158 -13.98 1.00 -3.26
N MET A 159 -12.90 1.75 -3.11
CA MET A 159 -12.82 2.84 -2.14
C MET A 159 -13.77 3.98 -2.50
N ARG A 160 -13.89 4.33 -3.78
CA ARG A 160 -14.85 5.33 -4.26
C ARG A 160 -16.28 4.90 -3.96
N VAL A 161 -16.67 3.67 -4.30
CA VAL A 161 -17.99 3.11 -3.98
C VAL A 161 -18.24 3.17 -2.48
N GLY A 162 -17.26 2.74 -1.69
CA GLY A 162 -17.34 2.77 -0.24
C GLY A 162 -17.61 4.16 0.33
N ALA A 163 -16.80 5.14 -0.07
CA ALA A 163 -16.98 6.53 0.37
C ALA A 163 -18.32 7.13 -0.09
N LEU A 164 -18.79 6.82 -1.31
CA LEU A 164 -20.09 7.28 -1.81
C LEU A 164 -21.26 6.69 -1.02
N VAL A 165 -21.19 5.41 -0.65
CA VAL A 165 -22.18 4.77 0.23
C VAL A 165 -22.26 5.50 1.58
N GLU A 166 -21.12 5.77 2.21
CA GLU A 166 -21.08 6.46 3.51
C GLU A 166 -21.53 7.92 3.42
N LEU A 167 -21.35 8.56 2.27
CA LEU A 167 -21.85 9.90 2.00
C LEU A 167 -23.36 9.91 1.62
N GLY A 168 -23.99 8.75 1.48
CA GLY A 168 -25.40 8.61 1.11
C GLY A 168 -25.69 8.77 -0.38
N ASP A 169 -24.68 8.89 -1.24
CA ASP A 169 -24.86 8.99 -2.70
C ASP A 169 -24.90 7.59 -3.33
N LEU A 170 -26.00 6.90 -3.09
CA LEU A 170 -26.20 5.52 -3.53
C LEU A 170 -26.25 5.38 -5.05
N ALA A 171 -26.78 6.40 -5.74
CA ALA A 171 -26.85 6.43 -7.20
C ALA A 171 -25.45 6.47 -7.82
N ALA A 172 -24.58 7.37 -7.34
CA ALA A 172 -23.19 7.43 -7.78
C ALA A 172 -22.41 6.18 -7.38
N ALA A 173 -22.65 5.63 -6.17
CA ALA A 173 -22.03 4.38 -5.74
C ALA A 173 -22.36 3.21 -6.68
N ARG A 174 -23.64 3.08 -7.07
CA ARG A 174 -24.09 2.04 -8.01
C ARG A 174 -23.51 2.25 -9.41
N ALA A 175 -23.47 3.49 -9.89
CA ALA A 175 -22.86 3.83 -11.18
C ALA A 175 -21.35 3.51 -11.20
N ALA A 176 -20.63 3.80 -10.11
CA ALA A 176 -19.20 3.52 -9.96
C ALA A 176 -18.89 2.02 -9.85
N LEU A 177 -19.78 1.23 -9.22
CA LEU A 177 -19.67 -0.23 -9.19
C LEU A 177 -19.86 -0.84 -10.59
N GLY A 178 -20.67 -0.20 -11.43
CA GLY A 178 -20.95 -0.60 -12.80
C GLY A 178 -21.90 -1.81 -12.92
N PRO A 179 -22.28 -2.20 -14.15
CA PRO A 179 -23.23 -3.29 -14.42
C PRO A 179 -22.70 -4.71 -14.07
N SER A 180 -21.45 -4.83 -13.63
CA SER A 180 -20.70 -6.09 -13.48
C SER A 180 -21.06 -6.94 -12.25
N THR A 181 -22.07 -6.58 -11.46
CA THR A 181 -22.21 -7.08 -10.08
C THR A 181 -23.66 -7.32 -9.67
N ILE A 182 -24.42 -7.94 -10.58
CA ILE A 182 -25.63 -8.70 -10.21
C ILE A 182 -25.49 -10.05 -10.92
N GLY A 183 -24.85 -11.02 -10.25
CA GLY A 183 -24.79 -12.41 -10.71
C GLY A 183 -23.93 -12.72 -11.95
N SER A 184 -23.18 -11.75 -12.49
CA SER A 184 -22.41 -11.89 -13.74
C SER A 184 -20.98 -11.34 -13.65
N LEU A 185 -20.28 -11.59 -12.55
CA LEU A 185 -18.98 -12.22 -12.76
C LEU A 185 -19.32 -13.65 -13.17
N PRO A 186 -19.37 -14.00 -14.48
CA PRO A 186 -19.00 -15.37 -14.78
C PRO A 186 -17.66 -15.56 -14.05
N LEU A 187 -17.52 -16.72 -13.42
CA LEU A 187 -16.25 -17.41 -13.30
C LEU A 187 -15.69 -17.61 -14.73
N SER A 188 -15.48 -16.53 -15.46
CA SER A 188 -14.95 -16.51 -16.80
C SER A 188 -13.46 -16.66 -16.63
N LEU A 189 -13.13 -17.94 -16.48
CA LEU A 189 -11.90 -18.56 -16.92
C LEU A 189 -11.50 -18.19 -18.38
N SER A 190 -12.26 -17.37 -19.12
CA SER A 190 -12.01 -17.14 -20.56
C SER A 190 -11.34 -15.82 -20.93
N THR A 191 -10.97 -14.93 -19.99
CA THR A 191 -10.17 -13.71 -20.32
C THR A 191 -8.79 -13.64 -19.66
N ILE A 192 -8.37 -14.71 -18.99
CA ILE A 192 -6.94 -14.96 -18.74
C ILE A 192 -6.59 -16.27 -19.44
N GLY A 193 -6.54 -16.18 -20.78
CA GLY A 193 -5.80 -17.14 -21.59
C GLY A 193 -4.32 -17.01 -21.29
N SER A 194 -3.87 -17.56 -20.17
CA SER A 194 -2.62 -18.30 -20.01
C SER A 194 -2.35 -18.55 -18.51
N LEU A 195 -2.37 -19.85 -18.16
CA LEU A 195 -1.68 -20.44 -17.01
C LEU A 195 -2.19 -20.08 -15.59
N SER A 196 -3.44 -20.42 -15.28
CA SER A 196 -3.81 -20.84 -13.92
C SER A 196 -4.91 -21.89 -13.96
N THR A 197 -4.61 -23.03 -14.58
CA THR A 197 -5.42 -24.24 -14.45
C THR A 197 -5.26 -24.82 -13.03
N LYS A 198 -6.39 -25.00 -12.33
CA LYS A 198 -6.54 -25.66 -11.02
C LYS A 198 -6.10 -24.89 -9.75
N SER A 199 -6.63 -23.69 -9.52
CA SER A 199 -6.96 -23.29 -8.13
C SER A 199 -8.47 -23.03 -8.04
N SER A 200 -9.19 -24.11 -7.71
CA SER A 200 -10.63 -24.15 -7.53
C SER A 200 -11.07 -23.26 -6.37
N GLY A 201 -11.90 -22.24 -6.65
CA GLY A 201 -12.83 -21.64 -5.69
C GLY A 201 -12.33 -20.50 -4.80
N MET A 202 -11.04 -20.13 -4.81
CA MET A 202 -10.55 -19.05 -3.94
C MET A 202 -10.43 -17.72 -4.67
N ALA A 203 -11.21 -16.73 -4.22
CA ALA A 203 -11.15 -15.38 -4.75
C ALA A 203 -9.74 -14.79 -4.62
N SER A 204 -9.28 -14.06 -5.65
CA SER A 204 -8.09 -13.20 -5.53
C SER A 204 -8.36 -12.05 -4.56
N SER A 205 -7.32 -11.46 -3.98
CA SER A 205 -7.46 -10.27 -3.11
C SER A 205 -8.24 -9.15 -3.81
N ASP A 206 -8.05 -9.02 -5.13
CA ASP A 206 -8.75 -8.04 -5.96
C ASP A 206 -10.25 -8.31 -6.02
N GLN A 207 -10.66 -9.57 -6.23
CA GLN A 207 -12.08 -9.96 -6.23
C GLN A 207 -12.77 -9.64 -4.89
N LEU A 208 -12.06 -9.77 -3.76
CA LEU A 208 -12.61 -9.44 -2.45
C LEU A 208 -12.95 -7.95 -2.30
N HIS A 209 -12.20 -7.05 -2.94
CA HIS A 209 -12.54 -5.62 -2.96
C HIS A 209 -13.86 -5.36 -3.70
N GLY A 210 -14.11 -6.07 -4.81
CA GLY A 210 -15.38 -5.97 -5.55
C GLY A 210 -16.56 -6.50 -4.73
N VAL A 211 -16.41 -7.69 -4.15
CA VAL A 211 -17.41 -8.32 -3.27
C VAL A 211 -17.73 -7.42 -2.06
N LEU A 212 -16.71 -6.83 -1.43
CA LEU A 212 -16.92 -5.91 -0.34
C LEU A 212 -17.72 -4.68 -0.79
N ALA A 213 -17.34 -4.02 -1.89
CA ALA A 213 -18.06 -2.86 -2.44
C ALA A 213 -19.53 -3.17 -2.74
N GLU A 214 -19.81 -4.32 -3.37
CA GLU A 214 -21.15 -4.82 -3.63
C GLU A 214 -21.95 -4.98 -2.33
N GLY A 215 -21.35 -5.59 -1.30
CA GLY A 215 -21.97 -5.75 0.01
C GLY A 215 -22.33 -4.40 0.68
N ARG A 216 -21.48 -3.37 0.55
CA ARG A 216 -21.77 -2.01 1.06
C ARG A 216 -23.02 -1.42 0.36
N VAL A 217 -23.06 -1.50 -0.97
CA VAL A 217 -24.18 -1.00 -1.78
C VAL A 217 -25.48 -1.73 -1.44
N LEU A 218 -25.47 -3.07 -1.43
CA LEU A 218 -26.65 -3.88 -1.11
C LEU A 218 -27.17 -3.61 0.32
N THR A 219 -26.26 -3.37 1.27
CA THR A 219 -26.66 -2.99 2.64
C THR A 219 -27.38 -1.64 2.64
N ALA A 220 -26.84 -0.64 1.95
CA ALA A 220 -27.43 0.69 1.84
C ALA A 220 -28.77 0.69 1.08
N GLU A 221 -28.97 -0.23 0.14
CA GLU A 221 -30.24 -0.41 -0.59
C GLU A 221 -31.32 -1.15 0.20
N GLY A 222 -30.98 -1.71 1.36
CA GLY A 222 -31.90 -2.55 2.13
C GLY A 222 -32.06 -3.97 1.57
N ALA A 223 -31.21 -4.40 0.63
CA ALA A 223 -31.20 -5.76 0.08
C ALA A 223 -30.51 -6.75 1.05
N HIS A 224 -31.04 -6.86 2.28
CA HIS A 224 -30.35 -7.45 3.43
C HIS A 224 -29.91 -8.90 3.24
N ASP A 225 -30.71 -9.73 2.56
CA ASP A 225 -30.38 -11.15 2.35
C ASP A 225 -29.25 -11.31 1.33
N GLN A 226 -29.25 -10.52 0.26
CA GLN A 226 -28.19 -10.52 -0.74
C GLN A 226 -26.90 -9.94 -0.14
N ALA A 227 -27.01 -8.86 0.63
CA ALA A 227 -25.88 -8.26 1.33
C ALA A 227 -25.20 -9.27 2.26
N GLU A 228 -25.97 -10.02 3.05
CA GLU A 228 -25.43 -11.05 3.95
C GLU A 228 -24.67 -12.14 3.18
N GLN A 229 -25.24 -12.66 2.08
CA GLN A 229 -24.60 -13.66 1.23
C GLN A 229 -23.29 -13.15 0.62
N VAL A 230 -23.21 -11.85 0.30
CA VAL A 230 -22.01 -11.23 -0.26
C VAL A 230 -20.95 -11.02 0.83
N LEU A 231 -21.33 -10.47 1.97
CA LEU A 231 -20.41 -10.08 3.03
C LEU A 231 -19.80 -11.29 3.75
N VAL A 232 -20.53 -12.41 3.89
CA VAL A 232 -19.98 -13.64 4.50
C VAL A 232 -18.80 -14.19 3.70
N ARG A 233 -18.81 -14.02 2.37
CA ARG A 233 -17.70 -14.42 1.49
C ARG A 233 -16.41 -13.65 1.80
N VAL A 234 -16.50 -12.43 2.33
CA VAL A 234 -15.34 -11.64 2.74
C VAL A 234 -14.86 -12.09 4.12
N THR A 235 -15.77 -12.29 5.08
CA THR A 235 -15.40 -12.68 6.45
C THR A 235 -14.77 -14.07 6.52
N ASP A 236 -15.25 -15.01 5.70
CA ASP A 236 -14.79 -16.40 5.70
C ASP A 236 -13.52 -16.60 4.87
N ASN A 237 -13.11 -15.59 4.08
CA ASN A 237 -11.94 -15.71 3.23
C ASN A 237 -10.64 -15.44 4.01
N ILE A 238 -9.78 -16.47 4.06
CA ILE A 238 -8.47 -16.40 4.75
C ILE A 238 -7.53 -15.31 4.19
N ARG A 239 -7.75 -14.89 2.94
CA ARG A 239 -6.95 -13.86 2.26
C ARG A 239 -7.47 -12.43 2.49
N ALA A 240 -8.68 -12.29 3.03
CA ALA A 240 -9.20 -10.97 3.37
C ALA A 240 -8.32 -10.33 4.45
N THR A 241 -7.94 -9.07 4.23
CA THR A 241 -7.16 -8.30 5.19
C THR A 241 -7.98 -8.05 6.46
N PRO A 242 -7.33 -7.78 7.62
CA PRO A 242 -8.05 -7.40 8.83
C PRO A 242 -9.05 -6.27 8.59
N MET A 243 -8.66 -5.23 7.85
CA MET A 243 -9.54 -4.11 7.52
C MET A 243 -10.75 -4.54 6.67
N GLN A 244 -10.55 -5.34 5.61
CA GLN A 244 -11.67 -5.84 4.79
C GLN A 244 -12.67 -6.66 5.63
N ARG A 245 -12.17 -7.49 6.55
CA ARG A 245 -13.02 -8.26 7.47
C ARG A 245 -13.75 -7.36 8.44
N ALA A 246 -13.08 -6.37 9.04
CA ALA A 246 -13.70 -5.40 9.92
C ALA A 246 -14.84 -4.66 9.20
N THR A 247 -14.60 -4.18 7.97
CA THR A 247 -15.65 -3.55 7.16
C THR A 247 -16.81 -4.50 6.88
N ALA A 248 -16.55 -5.76 6.51
CA ALA A 248 -17.61 -6.72 6.29
C ALA A 248 -18.42 -7.00 7.56
N PHE A 249 -17.76 -7.19 8.72
CA PHE A 249 -18.45 -7.36 10.01
C PHE A 249 -19.23 -6.11 10.42
N HIS A 250 -18.73 -4.91 10.13
CA HIS A 250 -19.45 -3.66 10.41
C HIS A 250 -20.81 -3.64 9.69
N TYR A 251 -20.83 -3.93 8.39
CA TYR A 251 -22.10 -4.00 7.65
C TYR A 251 -22.98 -5.16 8.08
N ARG A 252 -22.42 -6.34 8.38
CA ARG A 252 -23.21 -7.45 8.96
C ARG A 252 -23.82 -7.09 10.32
N ALA A 253 -23.14 -6.28 11.14
CA ALA A 253 -23.70 -5.76 12.38
C ALA A 253 -24.88 -4.80 12.14
N GLN A 254 -24.81 -3.96 11.11
CA GLN A 254 -25.93 -3.11 10.70
C GLN A 254 -27.12 -3.96 10.24
N LEU A 255 -26.90 -4.95 9.37
CA LEU A 255 -27.93 -5.88 8.91
C LEU A 255 -28.60 -6.63 10.07
N ALA A 256 -27.82 -7.14 11.02
CA ALA A 256 -28.34 -7.80 12.23
C ALA A 256 -29.17 -6.84 13.10
N THR A 257 -28.73 -5.58 13.23
CA THR A 257 -29.49 -4.54 13.95
C THR A 257 -30.84 -4.28 13.29
N THR A 258 -30.87 -4.12 11.96
CA THR A 258 -32.12 -3.90 11.20
C THR A 258 -33.09 -5.09 11.29
N ARG A 259 -32.56 -6.31 11.43
CA ARG A 259 -33.36 -7.54 11.64
C ARG A 259 -33.81 -7.75 13.09
N GLY A 260 -33.38 -6.90 14.04
CA GLY A 260 -33.68 -7.05 15.47
C GLY A 260 -32.84 -8.12 16.18
N ASP A 261 -31.79 -8.67 15.56
CA ASP A 261 -30.88 -9.63 16.18
C ASP A 261 -29.75 -8.90 16.92
N ALA A 262 -30.06 -8.42 18.12
CA ALA A 262 -29.11 -7.70 18.97
C ALA A 262 -27.88 -8.56 19.35
N LYS A 263 -28.05 -9.88 19.48
CA LYS A 263 -26.97 -10.79 19.86
C LYS A 263 -25.94 -10.93 18.73
N ALA A 264 -26.41 -11.17 17.51
CA ALA A 264 -25.52 -11.23 16.34
C ALA A 264 -24.85 -9.87 16.08
N ALA A 265 -25.60 -8.77 16.20
CA ALA A 265 -25.05 -7.42 16.05
C ALA A 265 -23.90 -7.15 17.03
N ALA A 266 -24.06 -7.52 18.31
CA ALA A 266 -23.01 -7.38 19.33
C ALA A 266 -21.78 -8.25 19.01
N ALA A 267 -21.98 -9.50 18.59
CA ALA A 267 -20.89 -10.40 18.21
C ALA A 267 -20.08 -9.85 17.03
N TYR A 268 -20.75 -9.32 15.99
CA TYR A 268 -20.07 -8.71 14.85
C TYR A 268 -19.31 -7.43 15.24
N ARG A 269 -19.85 -6.57 16.11
CA ARG A 269 -19.12 -5.39 16.61
C ARG A 269 -17.88 -5.75 17.42
N ALA A 270 -17.92 -6.85 18.17
CA ALA A 270 -16.73 -7.38 18.86
C ALA A 270 -15.65 -7.81 17.85
N GLU A 271 -16.03 -8.43 16.75
CA GLU A 271 -15.12 -8.78 15.66
C GLU A 271 -14.53 -7.54 14.95
N VAL A 272 -15.34 -6.50 14.71
CA VAL A 272 -14.84 -5.20 14.21
C VAL A 272 -13.75 -4.65 15.12
N SER A 273 -14.00 -4.61 16.43
CA SER A 273 -13.06 -4.10 17.42
C SER A 273 -11.76 -4.92 17.48
N ARG A 274 -11.85 -6.23 17.24
CA ARG A 274 -10.69 -7.13 17.16
C ARG A 274 -9.81 -6.86 15.95
N PHE A 275 -10.41 -6.61 14.78
CA PHE A 275 -9.67 -6.46 13.52
C PHE A 275 -9.22 -5.03 13.22
N ALA A 276 -9.97 -4.01 13.64
CA ALA A 276 -9.71 -2.61 13.33
C ALA A 276 -10.05 -1.67 14.51
N PRO A 277 -9.33 -1.79 15.65
CA PRO A 277 -9.65 -1.07 16.89
C PRO A 277 -9.56 0.46 16.78
N THR A 278 -8.79 0.98 15.83
CA THR A 278 -8.55 2.43 15.63
C THR A 278 -9.34 3.03 14.48
N SER A 279 -10.25 2.27 13.86
CA SER A 279 -11.03 2.72 12.71
C SER A 279 -12.34 3.39 13.14
N TRP A 280 -12.93 4.18 12.24
CA TRP A 280 -14.27 4.78 12.40
C TRP A 280 -15.39 3.77 12.71
N MET A 281 -15.18 2.48 12.39
CA MET A 281 -16.16 1.41 12.62
C MET A 281 -16.27 1.00 14.08
N THR A 282 -15.25 1.33 14.88
CA THR A 282 -15.21 1.06 16.32
C THR A 282 -15.58 2.34 17.05
N PRO A 283 -16.73 2.42 17.73
CA PRO A 283 -17.07 3.59 18.53
C PRO A 283 -16.00 3.78 19.61
N PRO A 284 -15.61 5.04 19.93
CA PRO A 284 -14.64 5.28 20.98
C PRO A 284 -15.19 4.73 22.31
N PRO A 285 -14.34 4.21 23.21
CA PRO A 285 -14.75 3.49 24.42
C PRO A 285 -15.58 4.33 25.42
N HIS A 286 -15.82 5.61 25.13
CA HIS A 286 -16.50 6.58 26.00
C HIS A 286 -17.51 7.49 25.26
N ALA A 287 -17.97 7.14 24.06
CA ALA A 287 -19.10 7.83 23.40
C ALA A 287 -20.42 7.13 23.71
#